data_AF-A0A9P7DG39-F1
#
_entry.id   AF-A0A9P7DG39-F1
#
_cell.length_a   1.000
_cell.length_b   1.000
_cell.length_c   1.000
_cell.angle_alpha   90.00
_cell.angle_beta   90.00
_cell.angle_gamma   90.00
#
_symmetry.space_group_name_H-M   'P 1'
#
loop_
_entity.id
_entity.type
_entity.pdbx_description
1 polymer ?
#
loop_
_entity_poly.entity_id
_entity_poly.type
_entity_poly.pdbx_seq_one_letter_code
_entity_poly.pdbx_strand_id
1 'polypeptide(L)'
;MYMLPCRPTPSKCTSLTFVIKRHISRAASKHHVRMRALVSLYHQCDTFVTPENLSQKIDEAFVPRTNNLTYNSNFEKRSFAELKRLAAEREEEPRHFFGKSMKLSPIGLRGSLASSSPNNDQQRTARATEALVGVSRDGKPSWTAVQENAPKIEKQLQEDRRQGV
;
A
#
# COMPACT_ATOMS: atom_id res chain seq x y z
N MET A 1 62.33 -0.88 15.42
CA MET A 1 61.91 -2.06 14.63
C MET A 1 60.44 -1.85 14.30
N TYR A 2 60.14 -1.26 13.15
CA TYR A 2 58.77 -0.89 12.77
C TYR A 2 58.21 -1.96 11.82
N MET A 3 57.08 -2.59 12.20
CA MET A 3 56.40 -3.56 11.36
C MET A 3 55.52 -2.85 10.31
N LEU A 4 55.64 -3.30 9.06
CA LEU A 4 54.81 -2.88 7.92
C LEU A 4 53.39 -3.47 8.04
N PRO A 5 52.33 -2.74 7.67
CA PRO A 5 51.01 -3.34 7.46
C PRO A 5 50.89 -3.92 6.05
N CYS A 6 50.58 -5.22 5.96
CA CYS A 6 50.17 -5.90 4.73
C CYS A 6 48.81 -5.36 4.26
N ARG A 7 48.73 -4.90 3.00
CA ARG A 7 47.46 -4.60 2.31
C ARG A 7 46.77 -5.91 1.89
N PRO A 8 45.46 -6.09 2.18
CA PRO A 8 44.67 -7.14 1.55
C PRO A 8 44.30 -6.75 0.11
N THR A 9 44.44 -7.70 -0.82
CA THR A 9 44.06 -7.56 -2.22
C THR A 9 42.54 -7.72 -2.40
N PRO A 10 41.94 -7.09 -3.43
CA PRO A 10 40.51 -7.25 -3.72
C PRO A 10 40.25 -8.63 -4.35
N SER A 11 39.57 -9.50 -3.61
CA SER A 11 39.02 -10.75 -4.11
C SER A 11 37.92 -10.50 -5.14
N LYS A 12 38.04 -11.18 -6.27
CA LYS A 12 37.13 -11.18 -7.43
C LYS A 12 35.69 -11.46 -6.98
N CYS A 13 34.78 -10.50 -7.21
CA CYS A 13 33.33 -10.74 -7.11
C CYS A 13 32.89 -11.61 -8.29
N THR A 14 32.65 -12.89 -8.03
CA THR A 14 31.88 -13.76 -8.91
C THR A 14 30.45 -13.26 -8.98
N SER A 15 30.10 -12.72 -10.15
CA SER A 15 28.75 -12.35 -10.56
C SER A 15 27.81 -13.56 -10.37
N LEU A 16 26.96 -13.51 -9.35
CA LEU A 16 25.82 -14.42 -9.21
C LEU A 16 24.61 -13.74 -9.86
N THR A 17 24.51 -13.91 -11.17
CA THR A 17 23.30 -13.63 -11.94
C THR A 17 22.19 -14.55 -11.47
N PHE A 18 21.35 -14.08 -10.55
CA PHE A 18 20.03 -14.69 -10.32
C PHE A 18 19.14 -14.35 -11.53
N VAL A 19 19.22 -15.20 -12.56
CA VAL A 19 18.25 -15.22 -13.65
C VAL A 19 16.94 -15.75 -13.09
N ILE A 20 16.10 -14.86 -12.57
CA ILE A 20 14.69 -15.17 -12.30
C ILE A 20 14.01 -15.30 -13.66
N LYS A 21 14.09 -16.51 -14.25
CA LYS A 21 13.38 -16.87 -15.47
C LYS A 21 11.89 -17.05 -15.14
N ARG A 22 11.16 -15.94 -14.92
CA ARG A 22 9.69 -15.95 -14.94
C ARG A 22 9.21 -15.89 -16.39
N HIS A 23 9.18 -17.04 -17.05
CA HIS A 23 8.37 -17.23 -18.26
C HIS A 23 6.97 -17.69 -17.85
N ILE A 24 6.09 -16.74 -17.53
CA ILE A 24 4.64 -16.97 -17.53
C ILE A 24 4.01 -15.79 -18.27
N SER A 25 3.60 -16.05 -19.52
CA SER A 25 2.64 -15.29 -20.34
C SER A 25 2.45 -13.79 -20.01
N ARG A 26 3.38 -12.96 -20.50
CA ARG A 26 3.28 -11.48 -20.42
C ARG A 26 2.02 -10.90 -21.10
N ALA A 27 1.41 -11.60 -22.06
CA ALA A 27 0.26 -11.08 -22.81
C ALA A 27 -1.05 -11.17 -22.04
N ALA A 28 -1.36 -12.31 -21.42
CA ALA A 28 -2.56 -12.51 -20.60
C ALA A 28 -2.53 -11.64 -19.33
N SER A 29 -1.35 -11.52 -18.71
CA SER A 29 -1.15 -10.61 -17.58
C SER A 29 -1.30 -9.14 -17.98
N LYS A 30 -0.84 -8.74 -19.17
CA LYS A 30 -1.05 -7.38 -19.69
C LYS A 30 -2.52 -7.05 -19.94
N HIS A 31 -3.30 -7.97 -20.50
CA HIS A 31 -4.74 -7.78 -20.68
C HIS A 31 -5.45 -7.60 -19.33
N HIS A 32 -5.19 -8.50 -18.37
CA HIS A 32 -5.78 -8.43 -17.04
C HIS A 32 -5.43 -7.14 -16.30
N VAL A 33 -4.18 -6.68 -16.40
CA VAL A 33 -3.75 -5.39 -15.81
C VAL A 33 -4.47 -4.22 -16.47
N ARG A 34 -4.62 -4.23 -17.80
CA ARG A 34 -5.38 -3.19 -18.53
C ARG A 34 -6.84 -3.16 -18.12
N MET A 35 -7.51 -4.31 -18.08
CA MET A 35 -8.92 -4.39 -17.68
C MET A 35 -9.14 -3.94 -16.24
N ARG A 36 -8.24 -4.34 -15.33
CA ARG A 36 -8.25 -3.83 -13.96
C ARG A 36 -8.12 -2.30 -13.92
N ALA A 37 -7.17 -1.74 -14.65
CA ALA A 37 -6.98 -0.29 -14.73
C ALA A 37 -8.22 0.42 -15.31
N LEU A 38 -8.84 -0.15 -16.34
CA LEU A 38 -10.07 0.39 -16.94
C LEU A 38 -11.25 0.40 -15.95
N VAL A 39 -11.45 -0.68 -15.19
CA VAL A 39 -12.48 -0.72 -14.13
C VAL A 39 -12.18 0.32 -13.04
N SER A 40 -10.91 0.47 -12.65
CA SER A 40 -10.53 1.51 -11.68
C SER A 40 -10.81 2.92 -12.22
N LEU A 41 -10.54 3.18 -13.51
CA LEU A 41 -10.85 4.47 -14.15
C LEU A 41 -12.35 4.71 -14.21
N TYR A 42 -13.15 3.68 -14.55
CA TYR A 42 -14.60 3.76 -14.52
C TYR A 42 -15.11 4.16 -13.14
N HIS A 43 -14.58 3.54 -12.08
CA HIS A 43 -14.97 3.87 -10.71
C HIS A 43 -14.54 5.29 -10.27
N GLN A 44 -13.57 5.90 -10.95
CA GLN A 44 -13.08 7.25 -10.70
C GLN A 44 -13.73 8.32 -11.60
N CYS A 45 -14.56 7.92 -12.57
CA CYS A 45 -15.07 8.85 -13.59
C CYS A 45 -15.88 10.01 -12.99
N ASP A 46 -16.60 9.78 -11.89
CA ASP A 46 -17.37 10.81 -11.17
C ASP A 46 -16.50 11.97 -10.65
N THR A 47 -15.19 11.72 -10.47
CA THR A 47 -14.22 12.72 -10.00
C THR A 47 -13.48 13.42 -11.13
N PHE A 48 -13.70 13.03 -12.39
CA PHE A 48 -13.02 13.63 -13.52
C PHE A 48 -13.46 15.07 -13.73
N VAL A 49 -12.52 15.90 -14.18
CA VAL A 49 -12.79 17.29 -14.47
C VAL A 49 -13.54 17.40 -15.80
N THR A 50 -14.76 17.92 -15.73
CA THR A 50 -15.62 18.25 -16.88
C THR A 50 -15.82 19.76 -16.92
N PRO A 51 -16.14 20.36 -18.07
CA PRO A 51 -16.31 21.82 -18.15
C PRO A 51 -17.39 22.34 -17.19
N GLU A 52 -18.39 21.53 -16.85
CA GLU A 52 -19.45 21.86 -15.90
C GLU A 52 -18.96 21.89 -14.44
N ASN A 53 -18.01 21.03 -14.08
CA ASN A 53 -17.49 20.94 -12.71
C ASN A 53 -16.15 21.67 -12.50
N LEU A 54 -15.55 22.20 -13.58
CA LEU A 54 -14.22 22.81 -13.56
C LEU A 54 -14.13 23.97 -12.56
N SER A 55 -15.10 24.89 -12.56
CA SER A 55 -15.10 26.04 -11.63
C SER A 55 -15.10 25.59 -10.18
N GLN A 56 -15.98 24.64 -9.83
CA GLN A 56 -16.05 24.09 -8.48
C GLN A 56 -14.76 23.37 -8.09
N LYS A 57 -14.13 22.64 -9.02
CA LYS A 57 -12.86 21.94 -8.79
C LYS A 57 -11.68 22.88 -8.59
N ILE A 58 -11.67 24.02 -9.28
CA ILE A 58 -10.70 25.09 -9.06
C ILE A 58 -10.87 25.63 -7.63
N ASP A 59 -12.09 26.02 -7.25
CA ASP A 59 -12.35 26.54 -5.91
C ASP A 59 -11.97 25.52 -4.81
N GLU A 60 -12.31 24.25 -4.99
CA GLU A 60 -11.94 23.16 -4.08
C GLU A 60 -10.41 22.98 -3.93
N ALA A 61 -9.66 23.17 -5.02
CA ALA A 61 -8.22 22.99 -5.05
C ALA A 61 -7.45 24.17 -4.44
N PHE A 62 -7.96 25.39 -4.62
CA PHE A 62 -7.28 26.62 -4.20
C PHE A 62 -7.78 27.18 -2.86
N VAL A 63 -8.96 26.79 -2.38
CA VAL A 63 -9.43 27.12 -1.03
C VAL A 63 -8.87 26.07 -0.07
N PRO A 64 -7.96 26.44 0.85
CA PRO A 64 -7.46 25.51 1.85
C PRO A 64 -8.66 25.00 2.66
N ARG A 65 -8.89 23.69 2.66
CA ARG A 65 -9.86 23.07 3.56
C ARG A 65 -9.33 23.25 4.98
N THR A 66 -9.70 24.35 5.62
CA THR A 66 -9.27 24.79 6.96
C THR A 66 -9.65 23.84 8.09
N ASN A 67 -10.27 22.69 7.79
CA ASN A 67 -10.87 21.82 8.81
C ASN A 67 -10.04 20.58 9.18
N ASN A 68 -8.90 20.31 8.50
CA ASN A 68 -8.05 19.14 8.83
C ASN A 68 -6.57 19.48 9.02
N LEU A 69 -6.25 20.75 9.23
CA LEU A 69 -5.07 21.05 10.03
C LEU A 69 -5.48 20.78 11.48
N THR A 70 -5.46 19.50 11.87
CA THR A 70 -4.97 19.16 13.21
C THR A 70 -3.51 19.63 13.24
N TYR A 71 -3.31 20.96 13.31
CA TYR A 71 -2.13 21.52 13.92
C TYR A 71 -2.11 20.83 15.26
N ASN A 72 -1.22 19.85 15.39
CA ASN A 72 -0.97 19.17 16.63
C ASN A 72 -0.41 20.26 17.54
N SER A 73 -1.28 21.06 18.15
CA SER A 73 -0.97 22.20 19.01
C SER A 73 -0.21 21.77 20.26
N ASN A 74 0.00 20.46 20.41
CA ASN A 74 0.94 19.84 21.33
C ASN A 74 2.40 19.96 20.87
N PHE A 75 2.72 20.32 19.63
CA PHE A 75 4.11 20.47 19.18
C PHE A 75 4.68 21.83 19.61
N GLU A 76 3.87 22.89 19.58
CA GLU A 76 4.27 24.23 20.09
C GLU A 76 4.27 24.32 21.62
N LYS A 77 3.58 23.41 22.32
CA LYS A 77 3.45 23.45 23.79
C LYS A 77 4.44 22.57 24.55
N ARG A 78 5.34 21.86 23.87
CA ARG A 78 6.35 21.02 24.55
C ARG A 78 7.47 21.88 25.11
N SER A 79 7.67 21.79 26.42
CA SER A 79 8.80 22.42 27.08
C SER A 79 10.12 21.82 26.57
N PHE A 80 11.18 22.63 26.51
CA PHE A 80 12.52 22.18 26.10
C PHE A 80 13.00 20.95 26.89
N ALA A 81 12.68 20.88 28.19
CA ALA A 81 13.01 19.74 29.04
C ALA A 81 12.30 18.44 28.58
N GLU A 82 11.06 18.55 28.11
CA GLU A 82 10.27 17.42 27.61
C GLU A 82 10.83 16.90 26.28
N LEU A 83 11.27 17.79 25.40
CA LEU A 83 11.94 17.43 24.16
C LEU A 83 13.26 16.69 24.42
N LYS A 84 14.03 17.15 25.42
CA LYS A 84 15.28 16.48 25.82
C LYS A 84 15.03 15.08 26.38
N ARG A 85 13.96 14.91 27.16
CA ARG A 85 13.53 13.59 27.67
C ARG A 85 13.17 12.63 26.54
N LEU A 86 12.38 13.10 25.56
CA LEU A 86 11.99 12.29 24.40
C LEU A 86 13.18 11.95 23.49
N ALA A 87 14.18 12.83 23.40
CA ALA A 87 15.40 12.55 22.66
C ALA A 87 16.22 11.43 23.33
N ALA A 88 16.39 11.50 24.65
CA ALA A 88 17.06 10.45 25.42
C ALA A 88 16.32 9.11 25.32
N GLU A 89 14.98 9.11 25.42
CA GLU A 89 14.16 7.90 25.27
C GLU A 89 14.36 7.23 23.89
N ARG A 90 14.44 8.02 22.80
CA ARG A 90 14.74 7.49 21.46
C ARG A 90 16.17 7.01 21.27
N GLU A 91 17.12 7.53 22.05
CA GLU A 91 18.51 7.07 22.03
C GLU A 91 18.66 5.73 22.77
N GLU A 92 17.84 5.50 23.80
CA GLU A 92 17.74 4.24 24.54
C GLU A 92 16.91 3.19 23.81
N GLU A 93 16.01 3.59 22.91
CA GLU A 93 15.31 2.67 22.04
C GLU A 93 16.32 1.90 21.17
N PRO A 94 16.31 0.55 21.21
CA PRO A 94 17.23 -0.26 20.46
C PRO A 94 17.02 0.04 18.98
N ARG A 95 18.03 0.67 18.36
CA ARG A 95 18.05 0.93 16.91
C ARG A 95 17.89 -0.40 16.21
N HIS A 96 16.66 -0.73 15.80
CA HIS A 96 16.38 -2.00 15.15
C HIS A 96 17.08 -2.01 13.80
N PHE A 97 18.30 -2.54 13.81
CA PHE A 97 19.04 -2.90 12.63
C PHE A 97 18.38 -4.16 12.08
N PHE A 98 17.52 -3.99 11.07
CA PHE A 98 17.08 -5.10 10.22
C PHE A 98 18.28 -5.56 9.36
N GLY A 99 19.24 -6.21 10.00
CA GLY A 99 20.45 -6.71 9.39
C GLY A 99 20.91 -7.98 10.11
N LYS A 100 20.46 -9.11 9.57
CA LYS A 100 20.97 -10.48 9.71
C LYS A 100 21.43 -10.94 11.12
N SER A 101 20.70 -11.96 11.59
CA SER A 101 20.96 -12.87 12.72
C SER A 101 20.44 -12.43 14.09
N MET A 102 19.16 -12.71 14.35
CA MET A 102 18.69 -12.88 15.72
C MET A 102 18.52 -14.36 16.02
N LYS A 103 19.33 -14.87 16.96
CA LYS A 103 18.90 -15.95 17.83
C LYS A 103 17.80 -15.36 18.73
N LEU A 104 16.58 -15.86 18.59
CA LEU A 104 15.40 -15.37 19.29
C LEU A 104 15.52 -15.71 20.79
N SER A 105 15.48 -14.68 21.64
CA SER A 105 15.19 -14.83 23.07
C SER A 105 13.67 -14.77 23.29
N PRO A 106 13.06 -15.63 24.13
CA PRO A 106 11.61 -15.76 24.27
C PRO A 106 10.88 -14.51 24.82
N ILE A 107 11.62 -13.56 25.39
CA ILE A 107 11.07 -12.39 26.08
C ILE A 107 10.78 -11.21 25.13
N GLY A 108 11.40 -11.19 23.94
CA GLY A 108 11.19 -10.13 22.93
C GLY A 108 9.90 -10.25 22.11
N LEU A 109 9.11 -11.32 22.30
CA LEU A 109 7.94 -11.61 21.47
C LEU A 109 6.67 -10.85 21.87
N ARG A 110 6.61 -10.23 23.05
CA ARG A 110 5.39 -9.52 23.51
C ARG A 110 5.24 -8.09 22.99
N GLY A 111 6.34 -7.39 22.66
CA GLY A 111 6.28 -6.00 22.20
C GLY A 111 6.11 -5.81 20.69
N SER A 112 6.46 -6.82 19.89
CA SER A 112 6.49 -6.71 18.42
C SER A 112 5.15 -7.02 17.71
N LEU A 113 4.15 -7.50 18.47
CA LEU A 113 2.82 -7.80 17.93
C LEU A 113 1.84 -6.61 17.99
N ALA A 114 2.22 -5.50 18.64
CA ALA A 114 1.37 -4.33 18.84
C ALA A 114 1.68 -3.16 17.87
N SER A 115 2.36 -3.41 16.75
CA SER A 115 2.44 -2.44 15.64
C SER A 115 1.14 -2.45 14.80
N SER A 116 0.00 -2.36 15.47
CA SER A 116 -1.29 -2.04 14.86
C SER A 116 -1.44 -0.52 14.89
N SER A 117 -0.79 0.14 13.93
CA SER A 117 -1.17 1.50 13.56
C SER A 117 -2.69 1.50 13.31
N PRO A 118 -3.48 2.41 13.93
CA PRO A 118 -4.95 2.38 13.89
C PRO A 118 -5.53 2.48 12.47
N ASN A 119 -4.73 2.94 11.50
CA ASN A 119 -5.11 2.98 10.08
C ASN A 119 -4.92 1.63 9.35
N ASN A 120 -4.20 0.69 9.94
CA ASN A 120 -3.85 -0.60 9.34
C ASN A 120 -5.00 -1.60 9.48
N ASP A 121 -5.77 -1.54 10.56
CA ASP A 121 -6.89 -2.46 10.79
C ASP A 121 -7.98 -2.26 9.73
N GLN A 122 -8.37 -1.00 9.44
CA GLN A 122 -9.30 -0.69 8.36
C GLN A 122 -8.78 -1.11 6.98
N GLN A 123 -7.47 -0.96 6.73
CA GLN A 123 -6.89 -1.36 5.46
C GLN A 123 -6.84 -2.88 5.31
N ARG A 124 -6.53 -3.60 6.39
CA ARG A 124 -6.52 -5.07 6.40
C ARG A 124 -7.92 -5.63 6.22
N THR A 125 -8.91 -5.10 6.94
CA THR A 125 -10.30 -5.54 6.81
C THR A 125 -10.80 -5.26 5.40
N ALA A 126 -10.54 -4.07 4.83
CA ALA A 126 -10.92 -3.75 3.45
C ALA A 126 -10.32 -4.71 2.41
N ARG A 127 -9.04 -5.08 2.57
CA ARG A 127 -8.40 -6.07 1.68
C ARG A 127 -8.96 -7.48 1.86
N ALA A 128 -9.26 -7.87 3.09
CA ALA A 128 -9.86 -9.15 3.39
C ALA A 128 -11.28 -9.25 2.81
N THR A 129 -12.09 -8.20 2.97
CA THR A 129 -13.44 -8.13 2.38
C THR A 129 -13.39 -8.12 0.86
N GLU A 130 -12.44 -7.38 0.26
CA GLU A 130 -12.24 -7.40 -1.18
C GLU A 130 -11.85 -8.78 -1.69
N ALA A 131 -10.99 -9.50 -0.98
CA ALA A 131 -10.58 -10.86 -1.38
C ALA A 131 -11.72 -11.88 -1.25
N LEU A 132 -12.57 -11.75 -0.23
CA LEU A 132 -13.66 -12.69 0.04
C LEU A 132 -14.89 -12.44 -0.83
N VAL A 133 -15.25 -11.17 -1.03
CA VAL A 133 -16.50 -10.75 -1.66
C VAL A 133 -16.26 -10.21 -3.07
N GLY A 134 -15.03 -9.82 -3.39
CA GLY A 134 -14.69 -9.22 -4.68
C GLY A 134 -15.08 -7.76 -4.81
N VAL A 135 -15.42 -7.06 -3.72
CA VAL A 135 -15.84 -5.65 -3.70
C VAL A 135 -14.87 -4.77 -2.91
N SER A 136 -14.61 -3.57 -3.42
CA SER A 136 -13.83 -2.55 -2.72
C SER A 136 -14.60 -1.94 -1.54
N ARG A 137 -13.93 -1.14 -0.72
CA ARG A 137 -14.52 -0.43 0.44
C ARG A 137 -15.76 0.39 0.06
N ASP A 138 -15.78 0.95 -1.14
CA ASP A 138 -16.87 1.79 -1.64
C ASP A 138 -18.06 0.97 -2.20
N GLY A 139 -18.06 -0.36 -1.98
CA GLY A 139 -19.07 -1.28 -2.53
C GLY A 139 -18.90 -1.56 -4.04
N LYS A 140 -17.88 -0.98 -4.67
CA LYS A 140 -17.63 -1.10 -6.10
C LYS A 140 -16.97 -2.45 -6.42
N PRO A 141 -17.43 -3.20 -7.44
CA PRO A 141 -16.88 -4.50 -7.76
C PRO A 141 -15.48 -4.39 -8.38
N SER A 142 -14.63 -5.34 -8.01
CA SER A 142 -13.29 -5.53 -8.59
C SER A 142 -13.37 -6.18 -9.98
N TRP A 143 -12.33 -5.99 -10.82
CA TRP A 143 -12.27 -6.63 -12.14
C TRP A 143 -12.40 -8.15 -12.08
N THR A 144 -11.83 -8.81 -11.06
CA THR A 144 -11.95 -10.26 -10.88
C THR A 144 -13.39 -10.68 -10.66
N ALA A 145 -14.13 -9.96 -9.80
CA ALA A 145 -15.55 -10.20 -9.57
C ALA A 145 -16.38 -10.00 -10.84
N VAL A 146 -16.06 -8.96 -11.64
CA VAL A 146 -16.72 -8.72 -12.92
C VAL A 146 -16.44 -9.85 -13.91
N GLN A 147 -15.17 -10.26 -14.03
CA GLN A 147 -14.74 -11.32 -14.93
C GLN A 147 -15.41 -12.67 -14.60
N GLU A 148 -15.55 -13.01 -13.31
CA GLU A 148 -16.17 -14.26 -12.86
C GLU A 148 -17.69 -14.29 -13.09
N ASN A 149 -18.36 -13.14 -13.00
CA ASN A 149 -19.82 -13.05 -13.14
C ASN A 149 -20.28 -12.74 -14.57
N ALA A 150 -19.41 -12.21 -15.43
CA ALA A 150 -19.70 -11.94 -16.84
C ALA A 150 -20.42 -13.11 -17.58
N PRO A 151 -19.96 -14.37 -17.52
CA PRO A 151 -20.65 -15.46 -18.23
C PRO A 151 -22.01 -15.81 -17.62
N LYS A 152 -22.24 -15.54 -16.33
CA LYS A 152 -23.54 -15.77 -15.68
C LYS A 152 -24.55 -14.72 -16.15
N ILE A 153 -24.12 -13.46 -16.20
CA ILE A 153 -24.93 -12.34 -16.68
C ILE A 153 -25.27 -12.54 -18.16
N GLU A 154 -24.32 -12.98 -18.99
CA GLU A 154 -24.58 -13.23 -20.40
C GLU A 154 -25.61 -14.35 -20.61
N LYS A 155 -25.53 -15.44 -19.85
CA LYS A 155 -26.56 -16.50 -19.87
C LYS A 155 -27.92 -15.97 -19.44
N GLN A 156 -27.96 -15.14 -18.39
CA GLN A 156 -29.19 -14.55 -17.91
C GLN A 156 -29.81 -13.62 -18.97
N LEU A 157 -29.02 -12.74 -19.59
CA LEU A 157 -29.48 -11.88 -20.68
C LEU A 157 -30.00 -12.68 -21.89
N GLN A 158 -29.39 -13.82 -22.20
CA GLN A 158 -29.88 -14.71 -23.25
C GLN A 158 -31.22 -15.34 -22.88
N GLU A 159 -31.39 -15.76 -21.63
CA GLU A 159 -32.64 -16.32 -21.14
C GLU A 159 -33.75 -15.26 -21.09
N ASP A 160 -33.46 -14.06 -20.58
CA ASP A 160 -34.39 -12.93 -20.54
C ASP A 160 -34.87 -12.57 -21.97
N ARG A 161 -33.94 -12.58 -22.94
CA ARG A 161 -34.28 -12.38 -24.35
C ARG A 161 -35.18 -13.49 -24.91
N ARG A 162 -35.03 -14.74 -24.46
CA ARG A 162 -35.91 -15.85 -24.86
C ARG A 162 -37.28 -15.78 -24.19
N GLN A 163 -37.33 -15.25 -22.97
CA GLN A 163 -38.55 -15.09 -22.19
C GLN A 163 -39.34 -13.83 -22.59
N GLY A 164 -38.76 -12.95 -23.42
CA GLY A 164 -39.47 -11.84 -24.05
C GLY A 164 -39.75 -10.65 -23.13
N VAL A 165 -38.86 -10.41 -22.15
CA VAL A 165 -38.81 -9.15 -21.38
C VAL A 165 -37.94 -8.13 -22.14
#